data_AF-A0A945W4B4-F1
#
_entry.id   AF-A0A945W4B4-F1
#
_cell.length_a   1.000
_cell.length_b   1.000
_cell.length_c   1.000
_cell.angle_alpha   90.00
_cell.angle_beta   90.00
_cell.angle_gamma   90.00
#
_symmetry.space_group_name_H-M   'P 1'
#
loop_
_entity.id
_entity.type
_entity.pdbx_description
1 polymer ?
#
loop_
_entity_poly.entity_id
_entity_poly.type
_entity_poly.pdbx_seq_one_letter_code
_entity_poly.pdbx_strand_id
1 'polypeptide(L)'
;MAKAIKKNYTLKDLDTMSVEEVQKLSFAARDKLLDLVIADGRKIGGKQPARQVGLMCDWFEEDVVRLQKIKAVKICCGGFIPIGKNGEVPTLDPEGQFKLIFENVKGA
;
A
#
# COMPACT_ATOMS: atom_id res chain seq x y z
N MET A 1 24.03 5.81 27.82
CA MET A 1 23.08 5.37 26.76
C MET A 1 22.24 6.58 26.36
N ALA A 2 22.27 6.98 25.09
CA ALA A 2 21.50 8.13 24.63
C ALA A 2 20.00 7.84 24.76
N LYS A 3 19.29 8.69 25.52
CA LYS A 3 17.84 8.62 25.69
C LYS A 3 17.23 8.83 24.30
N ALA A 4 16.63 7.79 23.72
CA ALA A 4 15.97 7.90 22.42
C ALA A 4 14.91 8.99 22.53
N ILE A 5 15.16 10.14 21.90
CA ILE A 5 14.23 11.25 21.85
C ILE A 5 13.02 10.70 21.10
N LYS A 6 11.92 10.43 21.80
CA LYS A 6 10.63 10.12 21.19
C LYS A 6 10.13 11.39 20.52
N LYS A 7 10.61 11.65 19.30
CA LYS A 7 10.07 12.70 18.45
C LYS A 7 8.61 12.35 18.19
N ASN A 8 7.70 13.25 18.57
CA ASN A 8 6.31 13.15 18.16
C ASN A 8 6.22 13.73 16.75
N TYR A 9 6.04 12.85 15.78
CA TYR A 9 5.85 13.24 14.39
C TYR A 9 4.43 13.76 14.17
N THR A 10 4.29 14.69 13.22
CA THR A 10 3.02 15.23 12.74
C THR A 10 2.82 14.86 11.26
N LEU A 11 1.60 15.04 10.74
CA LEU A 11 1.35 14.86 9.30
C LEU A 11 2.14 15.85 8.44
N LYS A 12 2.37 17.08 8.93
CA LYS A 12 3.22 18.06 8.25
C LYS A 12 4.67 17.61 8.16
N ASP A 13 5.18 16.96 9.22
CA ASP A 13 6.51 16.36 9.17
C ASP A 13 6.55 15.25 8.10
N LEU A 14 5.55 14.36 8.08
CA LEU A 14 5.45 13.29 7.08
C LEU A 14 5.38 13.83 5.64
N ASP A 15 4.65 14.93 5.43
CA ASP A 15 4.48 15.55 4.12
C ASP A 15 5.80 16.12 3.58
N THR A 16 6.65 16.66 4.45
CA THR A 16 7.96 17.23 4.08
C THR A 16 9.07 16.19 3.94
N MET A 17 8.99 15.06 4.63
CA MET A 17 9.99 14.00 4.55
C MET A 17 9.95 13.24 3.22
N SER A 18 11.13 12.82 2.74
CA SER A 18 11.24 11.90 1.61
C SER A 18 10.81 10.47 1.99
N VAL A 19 10.54 9.63 1.00
CA VAL A 19 10.21 8.21 1.22
C VAL A 19 11.35 7.50 1.96
N GLU A 20 12.60 7.77 1.57
CA GLU A 20 13.80 7.15 2.14
C GLU A 20 14.00 7.55 3.61
N GLU A 21 13.72 8.81 3.95
CA GLU A 21 13.80 9.31 5.32
C GLU A 21 12.74 8.65 6.22
N VAL A 22 11.50 8.56 5.74
CA VAL A 22 10.40 7.95 6.50
C VAL A 22 10.66 6.45 6.71
N GLN A 23 11.18 5.74 5.70
CA GLN A 23 11.43 4.31 5.80
C GLN A 23 12.62 3.94 6.71
N LYS A 24 13.51 4.90 7.01
CA LYS A 24 14.56 4.75 8.03
C LYS A 24 14.03 4.91 9.46
N LEU A 25 12.81 5.43 9.63
CA LEU A 25 12.16 5.51 10.93
C LEU A 25 11.89 4.11 11.50
N SER A 26 11.93 4.02 12.83
CA SER A 26 11.53 2.81 13.52
C SER A 26 10.08 2.43 13.20
N PHE A 27 9.74 1.15 13.30
CA PHE A 27 8.37 0.67 13.11
C PHE A 27 7.39 1.42 14.03
N ALA A 28 7.74 1.58 15.32
CA ALA A 28 6.90 2.31 16.27
C ALA A 28 6.65 3.78 15.89
N ALA A 29 7.58 4.44 15.19
CA ALA A 29 7.36 5.80 14.69
C ALA A 29 6.45 5.81 13.45
N ARG A 30 6.61 4.82 12.55
CA ARG A 30 5.74 4.66 11.38
C ARG A 30 4.32 4.25 11.77
N ASP A 31 4.14 3.43 12.81
CA ASP A 31 2.82 3.06 13.36
C ASP A 31 2.09 4.29 13.90
N LYS A 32 2.78 5.15 14.66
CA LYS A 32 2.19 6.42 15.11
C LYS A 32 1.80 7.34 13.97
N LEU A 33 2.61 7.39 12.91
CA LEU A 33 2.27 8.15 11.70
C LEU A 33 1.04 7.56 10.99
N LEU A 34 0.91 6.24 10.95
CA LEU A 34 -0.28 5.55 10.43
C LEU A 34 -1.54 5.93 11.22
N ASP A 35 -1.46 5.95 12.55
CA ASP A 35 -2.58 6.38 13.40
C ASP A 35 -3.03 7.80 13.07
N LEU A 36 -2.08 8.71 12.81
CA LEU A 36 -2.38 10.08 12.42
C LEU A 36 -3.03 10.17 11.04
N VAL A 37 -2.57 9.40 10.06
CA VAL A 37 -3.17 9.34 8.71
C VAL A 37 -4.61 8.83 8.80
N ILE A 38 -4.84 7.74 9.54
CA ILE A 38 -6.19 7.18 9.73
C ILE A 38 -7.09 8.20 10.47
N ALA A 39 -6.56 8.89 11.49
CA ALA A 39 -7.32 9.89 12.22
C ALA A 39 -7.74 11.08 11.34
N ASP A 40 -6.86 11.53 10.43
CA ASP A 40 -7.15 12.62 9.50
C ASP A 40 -8.15 12.19 8.41
N GLY A 41 -8.01 11.00 7.84
CA GLY A 41 -8.94 10.47 6.82
C GLY A 41 -10.38 10.30 7.32
N ARG A 42 -10.59 10.10 8.63
CA ARG A 42 -11.93 10.02 9.25
C ARG A 42 -12.78 11.28 9.08
N LYS A 43 -12.20 12.44 8.73
CA LYS A 43 -12.98 13.66 8.45
C LYS A 43 -13.76 13.61 7.13
N ILE A 44 -13.37 12.73 6.22
CA ILE A 44 -13.90 12.64 4.84
C ILE A 44 -15.09 11.68 4.79
N GLY A 45 -15.04 10.56 5.53
CA GLY A 45 -16.22 9.73 5.75
C GLY A 45 -17.18 10.46 6.70
N GLY A 46 -18.40 10.77 6.26
CA GLY A 46 -19.42 11.43 7.09
C GLY A 46 -19.84 10.63 8.34
N LYS A 47 -21.14 10.62 8.71
CA LYS A 47 -21.64 9.82 9.85
C LYS A 47 -21.70 8.30 9.57
N GLN A 48 -20.71 7.77 8.87
CA GLN A 48 -20.60 6.34 8.55
C GLN A 48 -20.14 5.58 9.82
N PRO A 49 -20.71 4.42 10.13
CA PRO A 49 -20.25 3.58 11.23
C PRO A 49 -18.75 3.23 11.08
N ALA A 50 -18.01 3.22 12.18
CA ALA A 50 -16.54 3.00 12.19
C ALA A 50 -16.05 1.74 11.42
N ARG A 51 -16.91 0.72 11.27
CA ARG A 51 -16.64 -0.50 10.50
C ARG A 51 -16.62 -0.31 8.97
N GLN A 52 -17.36 0.68 8.45
CA GLN A 52 -17.42 1.00 7.01
C GLN A 52 -16.37 2.04 6.62
N VAL A 53 -15.94 2.82 7.60
CA VAL A 53 -14.98 3.91 7.51
C VAL A 53 -13.60 3.37 7.10
N GLY A 54 -13.08 2.29 7.69
CA GLY A 54 -11.73 1.78 7.37
C GLY A 54 -11.56 0.91 6.11
N LEU A 55 -12.61 0.65 5.32
CA LEU A 55 -12.61 -0.37 4.26
C LEU A 55 -13.07 0.12 2.87
N MET A 56 -13.51 1.37 2.75
CA MET A 56 -13.88 1.93 1.43
C MET A 56 -12.62 2.46 0.73
N CYS A 57 -12.41 2.03 -0.52
CA CYS A 57 -11.25 2.39 -1.36
C CYS A 57 -11.07 3.90 -1.54
N ASP A 58 -12.14 4.68 -1.34
CA ASP A 58 -12.17 6.15 -1.44
C ASP A 58 -11.25 6.88 -0.44
N TRP A 59 -10.59 6.17 0.47
CA TRP A 59 -9.61 6.74 1.40
C TRP A 59 -8.16 6.50 0.99
N PHE A 60 -7.96 5.51 0.14
CA PHE A 60 -6.62 5.08 -0.23
C PHE A 60 -5.99 6.01 -1.25
N GLU A 61 -6.77 6.74 -2.05
CA GLU A 61 -6.25 7.56 -3.13
C GLU A 61 -5.63 8.87 -2.61
N GLU A 62 -6.32 9.60 -1.75
CA GLU A 62 -5.86 10.89 -1.23
C GLU A 62 -4.66 10.74 -0.30
N ASP A 63 -4.59 9.64 0.46
CA ASP A 63 -3.50 9.36 1.39
C ASP A 63 -2.47 8.36 0.82
N VAL A 64 -2.58 7.96 -0.46
CA VAL A 64 -1.72 6.92 -1.08
C VAL A 64 -0.23 7.21 -0.87
N VAL A 65 0.16 8.47 -1.02
CA VAL A 65 1.56 8.92 -0.91
C VAL A 65 2.05 8.76 0.53
N ARG A 66 1.23 9.12 1.52
CA ARG A 66 1.57 8.98 2.94
C ARG A 66 1.67 7.51 3.34
N LEU A 67 0.72 6.70 2.89
CA LEU A 67 0.67 5.26 3.14
C LEU A 67 1.86 4.52 2.52
N GLN A 68 2.31 4.94 1.32
CA GLN A 68 3.52 4.44 0.68
C GLN A 68 4.79 4.85 1.44
N LYS A 69 4.92 6.12 1.84
CA LYS A 69 6.06 6.61 2.64
C LYS A 69 6.28 5.77 3.90
N ILE A 70 5.21 5.47 4.64
CA ILE A 70 5.27 4.70 5.90
C ILE A 70 5.28 3.17 5.72
N LYS A 71 5.16 2.66 4.48
CA LYS A 71 4.99 1.23 4.16
C LYS A 71 3.79 0.59 4.88
N ALA A 72 2.70 1.33 5.06
CA ALA A 72 1.47 0.79 5.65
C ALA A 72 0.72 -0.11 4.67
N VAL A 73 0.84 0.17 3.37
CA VAL A 73 0.28 -0.66 2.31
C VAL A 73 1.42 -1.46 1.68
N LYS A 74 1.37 -2.78 1.85
CA LYS A 74 2.18 -3.69 1.06
C LYS A 74 1.30 -4.21 -0.07
N ILE A 75 1.51 -3.68 -1.28
CA ILE A 75 0.93 -4.28 -2.48
C ILE A 75 1.72 -5.57 -2.74
N CYS A 76 1.19 -6.67 -2.22
CA CYS A 76 1.60 -7.99 -2.68
C CYS A 76 0.87 -8.24 -3.99
N CYS A 77 1.55 -8.13 -5.13
CA CYS A 77 1.02 -8.69 -6.36
C CYS A 77 0.87 -10.20 -6.13
N GLY A 78 -0.36 -10.65 -5.87
CA GLY A 78 -0.70 -12.06 -6.01
C GLY A 78 -0.29 -12.45 -7.42
N GLY A 79 0.47 -13.53 -7.56
CA GLY A 79 1.16 -13.88 -8.81
C GLY A 79 0.32 -13.64 -10.06
N PHE A 80 0.96 -13.20 -11.13
CA PHE A 80 0.28 -12.92 -12.39
C PHE A 80 -0.34 -14.23 -12.92
N ILE A 81 -1.67 -14.23 -13.08
CA ILE A 81 -2.35 -15.30 -13.84
C ILE A 81 -2.26 -14.89 -15.31
N PRO A 82 -1.50 -15.62 -16.13
CA PRO A 82 -1.30 -15.25 -17.52
C PRO A 82 -2.58 -15.51 -18.30
N ILE A 83 -2.94 -14.52 -19.12
CA ILE A 83 -4.15 -14.49 -19.92
C ILE A 83 -3.78 -14.78 -21.38
N GLY A 84 -4.57 -15.64 -22.03
CA GLY A 84 -4.43 -15.92 -23.45
C GLY A 84 -4.86 -14.75 -24.33
N LYS A 85 -4.62 -14.84 -25.65
CA LYS A 85 -5.01 -13.80 -26.62
C LYS A 85 -6.52 -13.53 -26.67
N ASN A 86 -7.33 -14.47 -26.22
CA ASN A 86 -8.78 -14.37 -26.12
C ASN A 86 -9.26 -13.69 -24.81
N GLY A 87 -8.35 -13.28 -23.92
CA GLY A 87 -8.72 -12.65 -22.65
C GLY A 87 -9.10 -13.64 -21.54
N GLU A 88 -8.97 -14.94 -21.78
CA GLU A 88 -9.29 -15.98 -20.79
C GLU A 88 -8.04 -16.60 -20.18
N VAL A 89 -8.18 -17.18 -18.98
CA VAL A 89 -7.15 -18.01 -18.36
C VAL A 89 -7.17 -19.37 -19.07
N PRO A 90 -6.15 -19.73 -19.86
CA PRO A 90 -6.25 -20.89 -20.75
C PRO A 90 -6.14 -22.22 -20.00
N THR A 91 -5.59 -22.22 -18.79
CA THR A 91 -5.46 -23.41 -17.94
C THR A 91 -5.31 -23.02 -16.47
N LEU A 92 -5.78 -23.88 -15.57
CA LEU A 92 -5.54 -23.79 -14.13
C LEU A 92 -4.23 -24.45 -13.70
N ASP A 93 -3.54 -25.13 -14.62
CA ASP A 93 -2.24 -25.76 -14.39
C ASP A 93 -1.11 -24.70 -14.31
N PRO A 94 -0.37 -24.62 -13.18
CA PRO A 94 0.69 -23.62 -13.02
C PRO A 94 1.82 -23.71 -14.04
N GLU A 95 2.20 -24.92 -14.48
CA GLU A 95 3.29 -25.09 -15.46
C GLU A 95 2.85 -24.58 -16.85
N GLY A 96 1.64 -24.93 -17.28
CA GLY A 96 1.03 -24.39 -18.49
C GLY A 96 0.86 -22.87 -18.46
N GLN A 97 0.53 -22.30 -17.31
CA GLN A 97 0.49 -20.84 -17.11
C GLN A 97 1.88 -20.21 -17.31
N PHE A 98 2.92 -20.74 -16.66
CA PHE A 98 4.28 -20.22 -16.82
C PHE A 98 4.77 -20.28 -18.27
N LYS A 99 4.47 -21.37 -18.98
CA LYS A 99 4.84 -21.53 -20.40
C LYS A 99 4.20 -20.45 -21.28
N LEU A 100 2.93 -20.13 -21.05
CA LEU A 100 2.20 -19.11 -21.80
C LEU A 100 2.85 -17.72 -21.71
N ILE A 101 3.40 -17.35 -20.54
CA ILE A 101 4.11 -16.07 -20.36
C ILE A 101 5.25 -15.95 -21.36
N PHE A 102 6.07 -17.00 -21.49
CA PHE A 102 7.22 -16.98 -22.39
C PHE A 102 6.80 -17.06 -23.87
N GLU A 103 5.70 -17.75 -24.18
CA GLU A 103 5.15 -17.78 -25.54
C GLU A 103 4.59 -16.41 -25.96
N ASN A 104 3.90 -15.71 -25.05
CA ASN A 104 3.41 -14.35 -25.28
C ASN A 104 4.57 -13.37 -25.53
N VAL A 105 5.67 -13.47 -24.77
CA VAL A 105 6.87 -12.63 -24.96
C VAL A 105 7.54 -12.89 -26.31
N LYS A 106 7.58 -14.15 -26.77
CA LYS A 106 8.16 -14.49 -28.08
C LYS A 106 7.35 -13.98 -29.27
N GLY A 107 6.08 -13.66 -29.07
CA GLY A 107 5.17 -13.18 -30.10
C GLY A 107 4.86 -11.68 -30.04
N ALA A 108 5.50 -10.93 -29.13
CA ALA A 108 5.39 -9.47 -29.00
C ALA A 108 6.51 -8.76 -29.78
#